data_AF-A0A9X3T6E5-F1
#
_entry.id   AF-A0A9X3T6E5-F1
#
_cell.length_a   1.000
_cell.length_b   1.000
_cell.length_c   1.000
_cell.angle_alpha   90.00
_cell.angle_beta   90.00
_cell.angle_gamma   90.00
#
_symmetry.space_group_name_H-M   'P 1'
#
loop_
_entity.id
_entity.type
_entity.pdbx_description
1 polymer ?
#
loop_
_entity_poly.entity_id
_entity_poly.type
_entity_poly.pdbx_seq_one_letter_code
_entity_poly.pdbx_strand_id
1 'polypeptide(L)'
;MRHLPGRLLAAAAVVPITVFASAAPAEAQEAPFAQPAQAAASWLVGQSDGTSWNGGDVSSSLDAVIALEAARVGGDQVQATLEWLNSTETLTPYVYPTVEGVTEPELNAGAAGKVMYTVATAGGDPANFGGIRLASEVTASQTANGTYGDGTAPSSAWAVLGLSRTDTPAGAEAAAGLAAVQCPDGGFNFGDVDGGDDCISDPDTTGLVASALVTLGEPGSGPLASAVAWLEGAQAEDGGFDNGFGENANSTAMAAQAFFAAGNAAAAESAVAFLVGLQFDCTAEQPGAVMYTDPEDPEFGEASRLLATAQAMVPLAGQDLANLDATDIEAAVPGNGCESADAGDDATGAADEEDEGSASWLPWVIGAAVVVLAALLIGLALKSRRGGAAPAEDATPAADRPKDGSGEATADDGTDK
;
A
#
# COMPACT_ATOMS: atom_id res chain seq x y z
N MET A 1 28.66 -31.84 -79.07
CA MET A 1 27.25 -31.61 -78.68
C MET A 1 27.22 -30.46 -77.69
N ARG A 2 26.56 -29.35 -78.08
CA ARG A 2 26.07 -28.20 -77.29
C ARG A 2 27.10 -27.35 -76.50
N HIS A 3 27.04 -26.03 -76.38
CA HIS A 3 26.71 -24.87 -77.23
C HIS A 3 27.01 -23.63 -76.34
N LEU A 4 27.78 -22.64 -76.84
CA LEU A 4 27.66 -21.18 -76.59
C LEU A 4 27.94 -20.64 -75.15
N PRO A 5 28.04 -19.30 -74.91
CA PRO A 5 29.23 -18.46 -75.16
C PRO A 5 29.58 -17.52 -73.97
N GLY A 6 30.71 -16.81 -74.06
CA GLY A 6 31.04 -15.71 -73.15
C GLY A 6 30.07 -14.53 -73.28
N ARG A 7 29.80 -13.86 -72.15
CA ARG A 7 29.11 -12.57 -72.10
C ARG A 7 29.80 -11.62 -71.12
N LEU A 8 29.86 -10.38 -71.57
CA LEU A 8 30.56 -9.23 -71.03
C LEU A 8 30.06 -8.77 -69.66
N LEU A 9 31.00 -8.18 -68.91
CA LEU A 9 30.82 -7.30 -67.76
C LEU A 9 29.84 -6.14 -68.06
N ALA A 10 28.92 -5.91 -67.13
CA ALA A 10 28.30 -4.60 -66.90
C ALA A 10 28.26 -4.37 -65.38
N ALA A 11 29.19 -3.59 -64.87
CA ALA A 11 29.17 -3.12 -63.49
C ALA A 11 28.16 -1.97 -63.39
N ALA A 12 27.03 -2.22 -62.72
CA ALA A 12 26.08 -1.16 -62.36
C ALA A 12 26.60 -0.44 -61.11
N ALA A 13 26.98 0.83 -61.28
CA ALA A 13 27.28 1.71 -60.16
C ALA A 13 25.98 2.04 -59.41
N VAL A 14 25.81 1.49 -58.22
CA VAL A 14 24.73 1.87 -57.29
C VAL A 14 25.18 3.16 -56.59
N VAL A 15 24.50 4.26 -56.91
CA VAL A 15 24.64 5.53 -56.19
C VAL A 15 23.85 5.39 -54.89
N PRO A 16 24.47 5.53 -53.69
CA PRO A 16 23.72 5.54 -52.45
C PRO A 16 22.91 6.84 -52.37
N ILE A 17 21.58 6.70 -52.36
CA ILE A 17 20.68 7.78 -51.98
C ILE A 17 20.71 7.86 -50.46
N THR A 18 21.42 8.85 -49.92
CA THR A 18 21.35 9.20 -48.50
C THR A 18 20.00 9.86 -48.23
N VAL A 19 19.06 9.08 -47.70
CA VAL A 19 17.84 9.61 -47.09
C VAL A 19 18.26 10.23 -45.76
N PHE A 20 18.27 11.55 -45.68
CA PHE A 20 18.31 12.25 -44.40
C PHE A 20 16.95 12.03 -43.73
N ALA A 21 16.87 11.05 -42.82
CA ALA A 21 15.79 11.00 -41.87
C ALA A 21 15.95 12.22 -40.96
N SER A 22 15.00 13.16 -41.05
CA SER A 22 14.83 14.19 -40.04
C SER A 22 14.41 13.49 -38.75
N ALA A 23 15.37 13.26 -37.85
CA ALA A 23 15.03 12.97 -36.47
C ALA A 23 14.24 14.17 -35.96
N ALA A 24 12.96 13.95 -35.63
CA ALA A 24 12.25 14.90 -34.79
C ALA A 24 13.08 15.06 -33.51
N PRO A 25 13.25 16.28 -32.98
CA PRO A 25 13.85 16.42 -31.66
C PRO A 25 12.99 15.58 -30.70
N ALA A 26 13.64 14.71 -29.91
CA ALA A 26 12.99 14.20 -28.71
C ALA A 26 12.51 15.44 -27.95
N GLU A 27 11.20 15.55 -27.72
CA GLU A 27 10.68 16.62 -26.89
C GLU A 27 11.33 16.42 -25.53
N ALA A 28 12.27 17.30 -25.19
CA ALA A 28 13.00 17.22 -23.95
C ALA A 28 12.00 17.52 -22.84
N GLN A 29 11.80 16.55 -21.94
CA GLN A 29 10.95 16.70 -20.77
C GLN A 29 11.26 18.05 -20.10
N GLU A 30 10.22 18.88 -19.94
CA GLU A 30 10.31 20.06 -19.10
C GLU A 30 10.62 19.59 -17.67
N ALA A 31 11.40 20.38 -16.92
CA ALA A 31 12.02 19.92 -15.67
C ALA A 31 11.05 19.13 -14.75
N PRO A 32 11.52 18.08 -14.05
CA PRO A 32 10.68 17.29 -13.16
C PRO A 32 9.88 18.12 -12.16
N PHE A 33 8.73 17.61 -11.72
CA PHE A 33 7.94 18.25 -10.67
C PHE A 33 8.77 18.44 -9.40
N ALA A 34 8.55 19.58 -8.73
CA ALA A 34 9.13 19.81 -7.41
C ALA A 34 8.63 18.80 -6.36
N GLN A 35 7.41 18.28 -6.55
CA GLN A 35 6.77 17.27 -5.69
C GLN A 35 6.19 16.15 -6.57
N PRO A 36 7.02 15.20 -7.07
CA PRO A 36 6.59 14.14 -7.99
C PRO A 36 5.39 13.33 -7.50
N ALA A 37 5.40 12.91 -6.23
CA ALA A 37 4.30 12.14 -5.65
C ALA A 37 2.97 12.91 -5.57
N GLN A 38 3.02 14.23 -5.34
CA GLN A 38 1.81 15.06 -5.28
C GLN A 38 1.21 15.26 -6.68
N ALA A 39 2.05 15.50 -7.69
CA ALA A 39 1.59 15.59 -9.08
C ALA A 39 0.94 14.26 -9.54
N ALA A 40 1.56 13.14 -9.20
CA ALA A 40 1.00 11.81 -9.44
C ALA A 40 -0.33 11.59 -8.69
N ALA A 41 -0.44 12.04 -7.44
CA ALA A 41 -1.68 11.97 -6.66
C ALA A 41 -2.83 12.76 -7.33
N SER A 42 -2.55 13.97 -7.84
CA SER A 42 -3.55 14.78 -8.55
C SER A 42 -4.09 14.04 -9.78
N TRP A 43 -3.21 13.44 -10.57
CA TRP A 43 -3.63 12.63 -11.72
C TRP A 43 -4.42 11.40 -11.29
N LEU A 44 -3.93 10.67 -10.28
CA LEU A 44 -4.52 9.43 -9.79
C LEU A 44 -5.94 9.65 -9.28
N VAL A 45 -6.20 10.68 -8.46
CA VAL A 45 -7.56 11.01 -8.00
C VAL A 45 -8.47 11.43 -9.17
N GLY A 46 -7.92 12.08 -10.20
CA GLY A 46 -8.64 12.36 -11.44
C GLY A 46 -9.14 11.11 -12.18
N GLN A 47 -8.54 9.94 -11.94
CA GLN A 47 -8.98 8.65 -12.51
C GLN A 47 -10.03 7.91 -11.65
N SER A 48 -10.43 8.46 -10.51
CA SER A 48 -11.39 7.81 -9.62
C SER A 48 -12.82 7.88 -10.18
N ASP A 49 -13.57 6.79 -10.03
CA ASP A 49 -15.02 6.74 -10.27
C ASP A 49 -15.84 7.27 -9.06
N GLY A 50 -15.17 7.97 -8.14
CA GLY A 50 -15.75 8.58 -6.94
C GLY A 50 -15.31 7.86 -5.66
N THR A 51 -15.47 6.54 -5.59
CA THR A 51 -15.07 5.73 -4.41
C THR A 51 -14.04 4.66 -4.73
N SER A 52 -13.75 4.43 -6.00
CA SER A 52 -12.89 3.34 -6.46
C SER A 52 -12.20 3.72 -7.76
N TRP A 53 -11.34 2.84 -8.23
CA TRP A 53 -10.65 2.96 -9.52
C TRP A 53 -10.95 1.76 -10.40
N ASN A 54 -10.65 1.91 -11.70
CA ASN A 54 -10.70 0.83 -12.69
C ASN A 54 -12.05 0.07 -12.68
N GLY A 55 -13.17 0.80 -12.63
CA GLY A 55 -14.51 0.21 -12.65
C GLY A 55 -14.88 -0.57 -11.39
N GLY A 56 -14.28 -0.22 -10.24
CA GLY A 56 -14.56 -0.88 -8.96
C GLY A 56 -13.65 -2.07 -8.64
N ASP A 57 -12.53 -2.21 -9.34
CA ASP A 57 -11.53 -3.23 -9.01
C ASP A 57 -10.91 -2.92 -7.62
N VAL A 58 -11.07 -3.87 -6.69
CA VAL A 58 -10.62 -3.70 -5.31
C VAL A 58 -9.10 -3.64 -5.22
N SER A 59 -8.38 -4.45 -5.99
CA SER A 59 -6.91 -4.48 -5.90
C SER A 59 -6.30 -3.17 -6.34
N SER A 60 -6.73 -2.64 -7.49
CA SER A 60 -6.32 -1.36 -8.04
C SER A 60 -6.71 -0.20 -7.13
N SER A 61 -7.89 -0.27 -6.52
CA SER A 61 -8.33 0.74 -5.55
C SER A 61 -7.48 0.73 -4.27
N LEU A 62 -7.05 -0.44 -3.80
CA LEU A 62 -6.12 -0.55 -2.67
C LEU A 62 -4.72 -0.01 -3.04
N ASP A 63 -4.20 -0.27 -4.25
CA ASP A 63 -2.94 0.34 -4.71
C ASP A 63 -3.04 1.87 -4.74
N ALA A 64 -4.17 2.41 -5.23
CA ALA A 64 -4.39 3.84 -5.25
C ALA A 64 -4.49 4.45 -3.84
N VAL A 65 -5.14 3.77 -2.89
CA VAL A 65 -5.19 4.22 -1.49
C VAL A 65 -3.80 4.21 -0.85
N ILE A 66 -3.04 3.12 -1.02
CA ILE A 66 -1.65 3.02 -0.51
C ILE A 66 -0.78 4.15 -1.09
N ALA A 67 -0.97 4.49 -2.37
CA ALA A 67 -0.27 5.59 -3.02
C ALA A 67 -0.60 6.95 -2.35
N LEU A 68 -1.87 7.23 -2.09
CA LEU A 68 -2.33 8.45 -1.43
C LEU A 68 -1.84 8.54 0.02
N GLU A 69 -1.87 7.41 0.73
CA GLU A 69 -1.30 7.26 2.08
C GLU A 69 0.20 7.57 2.09
N ALA A 70 0.97 7.03 1.13
CA ALA A 70 2.39 7.32 1.00
C ALA A 70 2.67 8.79 0.68
N ALA A 71 1.87 9.40 -0.20
CA ALA A 71 2.00 10.81 -0.54
C ALA A 71 1.45 11.75 0.57
N ARG A 72 0.76 11.20 1.58
CA ARG A 72 0.08 11.91 2.68
C ARG A 72 -0.89 12.99 2.19
N VAL A 73 -1.65 12.68 1.14
CA VAL A 73 -2.67 13.56 0.56
C VAL A 73 -3.94 12.78 0.23
N GLY A 74 -5.07 13.47 0.07
CA GLY A 74 -6.32 12.85 -0.37
C GLY A 74 -7.00 11.99 0.69
N GLY A 75 -6.86 12.33 1.98
CA GLY A 75 -7.52 11.63 3.08
C GLY A 75 -9.03 11.47 2.93
N ASP A 76 -9.72 12.44 2.32
CA ASP A 76 -11.16 12.33 2.02
C ASP A 76 -11.44 11.20 1.01
N GLN A 77 -10.59 11.05 0.00
CA GLN A 77 -10.69 9.99 -0.99
C GLN A 77 -10.36 8.63 -0.38
N VAL A 78 -9.30 8.54 0.44
CA VAL A 78 -8.94 7.34 1.20
C VAL A 78 -10.13 6.87 2.05
N GLN A 79 -10.75 7.79 2.81
CA GLN A 79 -11.92 7.48 3.62
C GLN A 79 -13.08 6.97 2.77
N ALA A 80 -13.42 7.67 1.68
CA ALA A 80 -14.53 7.29 0.80
C ALA A 80 -14.33 5.88 0.21
N THR A 81 -13.10 5.53 -0.18
CA THR A 81 -12.77 4.20 -0.70
C THR A 81 -12.83 3.13 0.38
N LEU A 82 -12.33 3.39 1.59
CA LEU A 82 -12.43 2.42 2.69
C LEU A 82 -13.88 2.20 3.15
N GLU A 83 -14.73 3.24 3.11
CA GLU A 83 -16.16 3.09 3.39
C GLU A 83 -16.87 2.23 2.34
N TRP A 84 -16.52 2.40 1.05
CA TRP A 84 -17.01 1.53 -0.03
C TRP A 84 -16.54 0.08 0.12
N LEU A 85 -15.27 -0.12 0.46
CA LEU A 85 -14.68 -1.44 0.65
C LEU A 85 -15.27 -2.16 1.88
N ASN A 86 -15.68 -1.42 2.92
CA ASN A 86 -16.25 -1.99 4.14
C ASN A 86 -17.63 -2.67 3.94
N SER A 87 -18.23 -2.57 2.75
CA SER A 87 -19.41 -3.36 2.39
C SER A 87 -19.06 -4.84 2.20
N THR A 88 -19.86 -5.75 2.75
CA THR A 88 -19.70 -7.19 2.52
C THR A 88 -19.85 -7.58 1.06
N GLU A 89 -20.62 -6.81 0.28
CA GLU A 89 -20.79 -7.06 -1.17
C GLU A 89 -19.49 -6.80 -1.95
N THR A 90 -18.66 -5.87 -1.46
CA THR A 90 -17.38 -5.51 -2.06
C THR A 90 -16.24 -6.36 -1.49
N LEU A 91 -16.15 -6.45 -0.16
CA LEU A 91 -15.04 -7.10 0.52
C LEU A 91 -15.04 -8.62 0.35
N THR A 92 -16.19 -9.27 0.52
CA THR A 92 -16.27 -10.73 0.59
C THR A 92 -15.77 -11.40 -0.69
N PRO A 93 -16.17 -10.98 -1.90
CA PRO A 93 -15.66 -11.58 -3.14
C PRO A 93 -14.17 -11.36 -3.36
N TYR A 94 -13.59 -10.31 -2.77
CA TYR A 94 -12.15 -10.03 -2.89
C TYR A 94 -11.31 -10.93 -1.98
N VAL A 95 -11.72 -11.09 -0.71
CA VAL A 95 -10.97 -11.91 0.26
C VAL A 95 -11.36 -13.38 0.25
N TYR A 96 -12.51 -13.74 -0.34
CA TYR A 96 -12.92 -15.11 -0.65
C TYR A 96 -13.30 -15.24 -2.13
N PRO A 97 -12.31 -15.21 -3.04
CA PRO A 97 -12.59 -15.26 -4.46
C PRO A 97 -13.22 -16.60 -4.85
N THR A 98 -14.16 -16.56 -5.79
CA THR A 98 -14.70 -17.78 -6.39
C THR A 98 -13.68 -18.36 -7.35
N VAL A 99 -13.26 -19.60 -7.11
CA VAL A 99 -12.33 -20.33 -7.96
C VAL A 99 -13.08 -21.46 -8.67
N GLU A 100 -12.88 -21.60 -9.99
CA GLU A 100 -13.51 -22.66 -10.77
C GLU A 100 -13.18 -24.04 -10.20
N GLY A 101 -14.20 -24.86 -9.97
CA GLY A 101 -14.04 -26.20 -9.41
C GLY A 101 -13.94 -26.26 -7.88
N VAL A 102 -13.88 -25.11 -7.19
CA VAL A 102 -13.93 -25.03 -5.72
C VAL A 102 -15.36 -24.74 -5.28
N THR A 103 -15.90 -25.55 -4.38
CA THR A 103 -17.32 -25.46 -3.96
C THR A 103 -17.56 -24.39 -2.90
N GLU A 104 -16.60 -24.20 -2.00
CA GLU A 104 -16.65 -23.21 -0.92
C GLU A 104 -15.44 -22.28 -1.07
N PRO A 105 -15.65 -20.97 -1.29
CA PRO A 105 -14.55 -20.01 -1.38
C PRO A 105 -13.65 -20.05 -0.14
N GLU A 106 -12.35 -20.12 -0.36
CA GLU A 106 -11.33 -20.09 0.69
C GLU A 106 -10.74 -18.68 0.82
N LEU A 107 -10.19 -18.37 1.98
CA LEU A 107 -9.55 -17.08 2.23
C LEU A 107 -8.33 -16.92 1.31
N ASN A 108 -8.31 -15.85 0.51
CA ASN A 108 -7.08 -15.38 -0.12
C ASN A 108 -6.28 -14.55 0.91
N ALA A 109 -5.24 -15.17 1.48
CA ALA A 109 -4.43 -14.55 2.52
C ALA A 109 -3.72 -13.28 2.07
N GLY A 110 -3.28 -13.21 0.80
CA GLY A 110 -2.66 -12.02 0.23
C GLY A 110 -3.63 -10.84 0.11
N ALA A 111 -4.81 -11.09 -0.46
CA ALA A 111 -5.88 -10.09 -0.57
C ALA A 111 -6.32 -9.57 0.81
N ALA A 112 -6.56 -10.49 1.77
CA ALA A 112 -6.89 -10.13 3.14
C ALA A 112 -5.77 -9.33 3.82
N GLY A 113 -4.51 -9.73 3.63
CA GLY A 113 -3.34 -9.02 4.14
C GLY A 113 -3.20 -7.61 3.58
N LYS A 114 -3.43 -7.41 2.28
CA LYS A 114 -3.43 -6.08 1.64
C LYS A 114 -4.54 -5.18 2.21
N VAL A 115 -5.76 -5.71 2.40
CA VAL A 115 -6.84 -4.96 3.08
C VAL A 115 -6.44 -4.56 4.49
N MET A 116 -5.93 -5.49 5.29
CA MET A 116 -5.47 -5.22 6.65
C MET A 116 -4.40 -4.12 6.67
N TYR A 117 -3.41 -4.22 5.78
CA TYR A 117 -2.34 -3.24 5.66
C TYR A 117 -2.87 -1.84 5.37
N THR A 118 -3.72 -1.70 4.35
CA THR A 118 -4.29 -0.39 3.95
C THR A 118 -5.19 0.18 5.04
N VAL A 119 -6.11 -0.62 5.61
CA VAL A 119 -7.03 -0.15 6.66
C VAL A 119 -6.28 0.36 7.88
N ALA A 120 -5.24 -0.38 8.31
CA ALA A 120 -4.46 0.02 9.48
C ALA A 120 -3.60 1.25 9.22
N THR A 121 -3.08 1.41 8.00
CA THR A 121 -2.28 2.58 7.61
C THR A 121 -3.13 3.85 7.62
N ALA A 122 -4.39 3.77 7.20
CA ALA A 122 -5.38 4.86 7.35
C ALA A 122 -5.83 5.12 8.80
N GLY A 123 -5.31 4.39 9.79
CA GLY A 123 -5.68 4.50 11.20
C GLY A 123 -6.97 3.76 11.59
N GLY A 124 -7.48 2.88 10.73
CA GLY A 124 -8.61 1.98 11.02
C GLY A 124 -8.22 0.74 11.83
N ASP A 125 -9.22 -0.06 12.21
CA ASP A 125 -9.00 -1.37 12.85
C ASP A 125 -8.99 -2.50 11.81
N PRO A 126 -7.82 -3.08 11.48
CA PRO A 126 -7.72 -4.17 10.51
C PRO A 126 -8.20 -5.52 11.05
N ALA A 127 -8.37 -5.67 12.38
CA ALA A 127 -8.75 -6.95 12.98
C ALA A 127 -10.21 -7.32 12.69
N ASN A 128 -11.07 -6.31 12.53
CA ASN A 128 -12.50 -6.47 12.22
C ASN A 128 -12.93 -5.46 11.15
N PHE A 129 -12.76 -5.81 9.88
CA PHE A 129 -13.13 -4.96 8.76
C PHE A 129 -14.22 -5.64 7.91
N GLY A 130 -15.27 -4.89 7.53
CA GLY A 130 -16.45 -5.42 6.82
C GLY A 130 -17.19 -6.55 7.57
N GLY A 131 -17.00 -6.66 8.89
CA GLY A 131 -17.56 -7.74 9.70
C GLY A 131 -16.79 -9.07 9.64
N ILE A 132 -15.63 -9.11 8.96
CA ILE A 132 -14.74 -10.28 8.84
C ILE A 132 -13.58 -10.15 9.83
N ARG A 133 -13.19 -11.25 10.49
CA ARG A 133 -12.07 -11.26 11.43
C ARG A 133 -10.74 -11.49 10.72
N LEU A 134 -10.38 -10.60 9.81
CA LEU A 134 -9.28 -10.79 8.85
C LEU A 134 -7.97 -11.22 9.54
N ALA A 135 -7.55 -10.54 10.61
CA ALA A 135 -6.32 -10.90 11.33
C ALA A 135 -6.33 -12.33 11.88
N SER A 136 -7.47 -12.78 12.43
CA SER A 136 -7.61 -14.14 12.94
C SER A 136 -7.58 -15.18 11.83
N GLU A 137 -8.18 -14.88 10.68
CA GLU A 137 -8.27 -15.80 9.56
C GLU A 137 -6.96 -15.88 8.77
N VAL A 138 -6.28 -14.75 8.58
CA VAL A 138 -4.92 -14.70 8.02
C VAL A 138 -3.93 -15.43 8.95
N THR A 139 -4.01 -15.23 10.27
CA THR A 139 -3.17 -16.00 11.21
C THR A 139 -3.44 -17.51 11.10
N ALA A 140 -4.72 -17.89 10.97
CA ALA A 140 -5.11 -19.30 10.83
C ALA A 140 -4.76 -19.92 9.47
N SER A 141 -4.47 -19.11 8.45
CA SER A 141 -4.06 -19.57 7.12
C SER A 141 -2.56 -19.85 7.01
N GLN A 142 -1.79 -19.71 8.10
CA GLN A 142 -0.39 -20.10 8.13
C GLN A 142 -0.26 -21.61 7.86
N THR A 143 0.49 -21.95 6.81
CA THR A 143 0.70 -23.32 6.36
C THR A 143 1.76 -24.02 7.21
N ALA A 144 1.92 -25.33 7.00
CA ALA A 144 2.90 -26.12 7.75
C ALA A 144 4.37 -25.73 7.48
N ASN A 145 4.68 -25.13 6.32
CA ASN A 145 6.03 -24.64 6.02
C ASN A 145 6.26 -23.19 6.50
N GLY A 146 5.22 -22.52 7.02
CA GLY A 146 5.29 -21.16 7.56
C GLY A 146 4.78 -20.06 6.64
N THR A 147 4.55 -20.34 5.35
CA THR A 147 3.89 -19.41 4.41
C THR A 147 2.41 -19.23 4.75
N TYR A 148 1.69 -18.38 4.02
CA TYR A 148 0.26 -18.14 4.24
C TYR A 148 -0.59 -18.49 3.01
N GLY A 149 -1.83 -18.94 3.24
CA GLY A 149 -2.82 -19.17 2.20
C GLY A 149 -2.39 -20.23 1.18
N ASP A 150 -2.28 -19.84 -0.09
CA ASP A 150 -1.84 -20.72 -1.19
C ASP A 150 -0.34 -21.07 -1.14
N GLY A 151 0.39 -20.48 -0.20
CA GLY A 151 1.79 -20.75 0.06
C GLY A 151 2.76 -20.01 -0.85
N THR A 152 2.25 -19.17 -1.77
CA THR A 152 3.09 -18.35 -2.66
C THR A 152 3.77 -17.21 -1.89
N ALA A 153 4.89 -16.73 -2.44
CA ALA A 153 5.62 -15.62 -1.86
C ALA A 153 4.80 -14.31 -1.81
N PRO A 154 4.05 -13.90 -2.86
CA PRO A 154 3.19 -12.71 -2.79
C PRO A 154 2.08 -12.80 -1.73
N SER A 155 1.37 -13.94 -1.65
CA SER A 155 0.33 -14.14 -0.63
C SER A 155 0.90 -14.04 0.78
N SER A 156 2.06 -14.64 0.99
CA SER A 156 2.77 -14.61 2.29
C SER A 156 3.28 -13.21 2.63
N ALA A 157 3.82 -12.47 1.66
CA ALA A 157 4.32 -11.12 1.88
C ALA A 157 3.21 -10.15 2.29
N TRP A 158 2.08 -10.14 1.59
CA TRP A 158 0.94 -9.31 1.97
C TRP A 158 0.32 -9.72 3.31
N ALA A 159 0.25 -11.03 3.60
CA ALA A 159 -0.20 -11.50 4.91
C ALA A 159 0.71 -11.00 6.05
N VAL A 160 2.04 -11.08 5.86
CA VAL A 160 3.04 -10.57 6.82
C VAL A 160 2.93 -9.06 6.99
N LEU A 161 2.85 -8.29 5.89
CA LEU A 161 2.66 -6.84 5.91
C LEU A 161 1.35 -6.45 6.61
N GLY A 162 0.25 -7.16 6.34
CA GLY A 162 -1.02 -6.91 7.01
C GLY A 162 -0.94 -7.21 8.51
N LEU A 163 -0.36 -8.34 8.91
CA LEU A 163 -0.21 -8.73 10.31
C LEU A 163 0.74 -7.81 11.08
N SER A 164 1.76 -7.25 10.42
CA SER A 164 2.70 -6.29 11.05
C SER A 164 2.00 -5.02 11.56
N ARG A 165 0.81 -4.71 11.02
CA ARG A 165 -0.04 -3.60 11.45
C ARG A 165 -1.05 -3.97 12.54
N THR A 166 -0.88 -5.12 13.19
CA THR A 166 -1.75 -5.61 14.26
C THR A 166 -0.98 -5.84 15.56
N ASP A 167 -1.70 -6.08 16.67
CA ASP A 167 -1.09 -6.46 17.95
C ASP A 167 -0.47 -7.88 17.96
N THR A 168 -0.70 -8.66 16.90
CA THR A 168 -0.20 -10.04 16.74
C THR A 168 0.56 -10.17 15.41
N PRO A 169 1.74 -9.55 15.28
CA PRO A 169 2.52 -9.62 14.06
C PRO A 169 3.00 -11.05 13.75
N ALA A 170 3.25 -11.31 12.47
CA ALA A 170 3.90 -12.53 12.03
C ALA A 170 5.32 -12.66 12.63
N GLY A 171 5.79 -13.89 12.82
CA GLY A 171 7.01 -14.20 13.56
C GLY A 171 8.03 -15.04 12.79
N ALA A 172 8.85 -15.77 13.54
CA ALA A 172 9.94 -16.57 13.00
C ALA A 172 9.45 -17.68 12.04
N GLU A 173 8.24 -18.20 12.25
CA GLU A 173 7.62 -19.19 11.37
C GLU A 173 7.35 -18.61 9.97
N ALA A 174 6.89 -17.35 9.89
CA ALA A 174 6.69 -16.69 8.61
C ALA A 174 8.02 -16.41 7.89
N ALA A 175 9.06 -16.01 8.64
CA ALA A 175 10.39 -15.83 8.09
C ALA A 175 10.97 -17.15 7.55
N ALA A 176 10.76 -18.27 8.27
CA ALA A 176 11.15 -19.59 7.81
C ALA A 176 10.39 -20.02 6.55
N GLY A 177 9.08 -19.71 6.46
CA GLY A 177 8.28 -19.97 5.27
C GLY A 177 8.75 -19.19 4.05
N LEU A 178 8.99 -17.88 4.19
CA LEU A 178 9.56 -17.07 3.12
C LEU A 178 10.97 -17.58 2.73
N ALA A 179 11.81 -17.94 3.69
CA ALA A 179 13.11 -18.54 3.39
C ALA A 179 13.00 -19.87 2.61
N ALA A 180 11.95 -20.66 2.87
CA ALA A 180 11.74 -21.95 2.22
C ALA A 180 11.34 -21.82 0.75
N VAL A 181 10.65 -20.73 0.37
CA VAL A 181 10.22 -20.46 -1.01
C VAL A 181 11.15 -19.49 -1.76
N GLN A 182 12.27 -19.10 -1.14
CA GLN A 182 13.27 -18.25 -1.77
C GLN A 182 14.04 -19.02 -2.85
N CYS A 183 14.24 -18.42 -4.02
CA CYS A 183 15.02 -19.03 -5.10
C CYS A 183 16.51 -19.15 -4.68
N PRO A 184 17.27 -20.12 -5.23
CA PRO A 184 18.69 -20.30 -4.90
C PRO A 184 19.58 -19.09 -5.20
N ASP A 185 19.17 -18.21 -6.11
CA ASP A 185 19.86 -16.97 -6.46
C ASP A 185 19.57 -15.82 -5.48
N GLY A 186 18.66 -16.02 -4.53
CA GLY A 186 18.28 -15.06 -3.49
C GLY A 186 17.02 -14.26 -3.79
N GLY A 187 16.48 -14.28 -5.00
CA GLY A 187 15.22 -13.62 -5.31
C GLY A 187 13.98 -14.49 -5.01
N PHE A 188 12.83 -14.01 -5.47
CA PHE A 188 11.54 -14.68 -5.30
C PHE A 188 10.76 -14.71 -6.61
N ASN A 189 9.96 -15.76 -6.78
CA ASN A 189 9.07 -15.94 -7.92
C ASN A 189 7.61 -15.73 -7.51
N PHE A 190 6.81 -15.17 -8.43
CA PHE A 190 5.38 -14.94 -8.23
C PHE A 190 4.55 -16.18 -7.83
N GLY A 191 4.78 -17.34 -8.46
CA GLY A 191 3.91 -18.52 -8.35
C GLY A 191 4.56 -19.77 -7.77
N ASP A 192 5.88 -19.75 -7.54
CA ASP A 192 6.59 -20.86 -6.91
C ASP A 192 6.24 -20.96 -5.41
N VAL A 193 6.03 -22.20 -4.94
CA VAL A 193 5.66 -22.54 -3.56
C VAL A 193 6.67 -23.46 -2.89
N ASP A 194 7.65 -23.96 -3.64
CA ASP A 194 8.66 -24.93 -3.20
C ASP A 194 10.07 -24.32 -3.22
N GLY A 195 10.29 -23.29 -4.05
CA GLY A 195 11.62 -22.78 -4.37
C GLY A 195 12.46 -23.79 -5.15
N GLY A 196 13.79 -23.61 -5.12
CA GLY A 196 14.74 -24.56 -5.71
C GLY A 196 15.18 -24.24 -7.15
N ASP A 197 15.79 -25.21 -7.82
CA ASP A 197 16.60 -24.97 -9.04
C ASP A 197 15.80 -24.45 -10.24
N ASP A 198 14.50 -24.71 -10.31
CA ASP A 198 13.60 -24.24 -11.38
C ASP A 198 12.93 -22.88 -11.06
N CYS A 199 13.18 -22.33 -9.86
CA CYS A 199 12.66 -21.05 -9.39
C CYS A 199 13.31 -19.91 -10.17
N ILE A 200 12.50 -19.07 -10.80
CA ILE A 200 12.96 -17.91 -11.58
C ILE A 200 12.54 -16.64 -10.86
N SER A 201 13.51 -15.94 -10.27
CA SER A 201 13.28 -14.70 -9.55
C SER A 201 12.81 -13.57 -10.45
N ASP A 202 11.90 -12.73 -9.93
CA ASP A 202 11.42 -11.52 -10.58
C ASP A 202 11.48 -10.30 -9.62
N PRO A 203 11.71 -9.08 -10.13
CA PRO A 203 11.90 -7.90 -9.28
C PRO A 203 10.65 -7.47 -8.52
N ASP A 204 9.46 -7.63 -9.10
CA ASP A 204 8.18 -7.29 -8.47
C ASP A 204 7.96 -8.09 -7.18
N THR A 205 8.07 -9.41 -7.28
CA THR A 205 7.88 -10.33 -6.15
C THR A 205 9.02 -10.17 -5.14
N THR A 206 10.26 -10.06 -5.61
CA THR A 206 11.42 -9.90 -4.73
C THR A 206 11.33 -8.61 -3.92
N GLY A 207 10.90 -7.49 -4.53
CA GLY A 207 10.73 -6.22 -3.84
C GLY A 207 9.61 -6.23 -2.79
N LEU A 208 8.46 -6.83 -3.13
CA LEU A 208 7.35 -6.99 -2.18
C LEU A 208 7.76 -7.86 -0.98
N VAL A 209 8.41 -9.00 -1.23
CA VAL A 209 8.87 -9.91 -0.17
C VAL A 209 9.95 -9.28 0.70
N ALA A 210 10.87 -8.50 0.12
CA ALA A 210 11.86 -7.76 0.89
C ALA A 210 11.21 -6.79 1.90
N SER A 211 10.15 -6.08 1.50
CA SER A 211 9.38 -5.23 2.41
C SER A 211 8.78 -6.03 3.58
N ALA A 212 8.19 -7.20 3.30
CA ALA A 212 7.67 -8.09 4.33
C ALA A 212 8.78 -8.60 5.29
N LEU A 213 9.93 -9.02 4.74
CA LEU A 213 11.07 -9.52 5.52
C LEU A 213 11.64 -8.48 6.48
N VAL A 214 11.63 -7.20 6.10
CA VAL A 214 12.04 -6.09 7.00
C VAL A 214 11.14 -6.05 8.24
N THR A 215 9.81 -6.20 8.08
CA THR A 215 8.88 -6.19 9.22
C THR A 215 9.03 -7.39 10.17
N LEU A 216 9.63 -8.49 9.68
CA LEU A 216 9.92 -9.68 10.49
C LEU A 216 11.18 -9.53 11.36
N GLY A 217 12.00 -8.50 11.12
CA GLY A 217 13.20 -8.21 11.92
C GLY A 217 14.29 -9.28 11.80
N GLU A 218 14.97 -9.59 12.91
CA GLU A 218 16.10 -10.54 12.96
C GLU A 218 15.81 -11.89 12.25
N PRO A 219 14.65 -12.57 12.48
CA PRO A 219 14.28 -13.78 11.73
C PRO A 219 14.30 -13.63 10.20
N GLY A 220 13.92 -12.47 9.66
CA GLY A 220 13.87 -12.20 8.22
C GLY A 220 15.18 -11.71 7.61
N SER A 221 16.18 -11.36 8.44
CA SER A 221 17.40 -10.66 8.00
C SER A 221 18.26 -11.45 6.99
N GLY A 222 18.32 -12.78 7.12
CA GLY A 222 19.07 -13.64 6.21
C GLY A 222 18.48 -13.65 4.79
N PRO A 223 17.20 -14.06 4.62
CA PRO A 223 16.51 -13.98 3.34
C PRO A 223 16.50 -12.57 2.76
N LEU A 224 16.34 -11.53 3.59
CA LEU A 224 16.36 -10.14 3.16
C LEU A 224 17.70 -9.77 2.50
N ALA A 225 18.82 -10.14 3.13
CA ALA A 225 20.14 -9.85 2.59
C ALA A 225 20.35 -10.48 1.20
N SER A 226 19.87 -11.70 0.99
CA SER A 226 19.92 -12.37 -0.31
C SER A 226 19.02 -11.69 -1.35
N ALA A 227 17.80 -11.29 -0.96
CA ALA A 227 16.87 -10.59 -1.84
C ALA A 227 17.41 -9.24 -2.30
N VAL A 228 17.98 -8.46 -1.38
CA VAL A 228 18.59 -7.17 -1.69
C VAL A 228 19.80 -7.35 -2.60
N ALA A 229 20.67 -8.32 -2.33
CA ALA A 229 21.82 -8.60 -3.20
C ALA A 229 21.40 -9.03 -4.62
N TRP A 230 20.30 -9.78 -4.73
CA TRP A 230 19.73 -10.13 -6.03
C TRP A 230 19.21 -8.89 -6.76
N LEU A 231 18.45 -8.02 -6.09
CA LEU A 231 17.94 -6.76 -6.66
C LEU A 231 19.08 -5.84 -7.10
N GLU A 232 20.15 -5.71 -6.31
CA GLU A 232 21.34 -4.93 -6.69
C GLU A 232 21.99 -5.47 -7.97
N GLY A 233 22.00 -6.78 -8.16
CA GLY A 233 22.52 -7.42 -9.38
C GLY A 233 21.60 -7.28 -10.59
N ALA A 234 20.30 -7.08 -10.36
CA ALA A 234 19.28 -6.93 -11.39
C ALA A 234 19.05 -5.46 -11.81
N GLN A 235 19.49 -4.49 -11.01
CA GLN A 235 19.34 -3.07 -11.32
C GLN A 235 20.15 -2.68 -12.56
N ALA A 236 19.50 -2.05 -13.54
CA ALA A 236 20.14 -1.53 -14.73
C ALA A 236 20.99 -0.27 -14.44
N GLU A 237 21.83 0.14 -15.40
CA GLU A 237 22.74 1.29 -15.23
C GLU A 237 21.98 2.62 -15.02
N ASP A 238 20.78 2.75 -15.57
CA ASP A 238 19.90 3.90 -15.38
C ASP A 238 19.00 3.79 -14.14
N GLY A 239 19.09 2.68 -13.39
CA GLY A 239 18.31 2.41 -12.19
C GLY A 239 17.04 1.60 -12.41
N GLY A 240 16.65 1.33 -13.65
CA GLY A 240 15.44 0.58 -14.00
C GLY A 240 15.53 -0.92 -13.68
N PHE A 241 14.36 -1.56 -13.62
CA PHE A 241 14.22 -3.01 -13.43
C PHE A 241 13.32 -3.63 -14.50
N ASP A 242 13.84 -4.68 -15.14
CA ASP A 242 13.14 -5.47 -16.16
C ASP A 242 12.58 -6.76 -15.57
N ASN A 243 11.32 -7.08 -15.89
CA ASN A 243 10.65 -8.33 -15.53
C ASN A 243 10.39 -9.24 -16.75
N GLY A 244 11.09 -9.01 -17.87
CA GLY A 244 10.95 -9.72 -19.14
C GLY A 244 10.22 -8.94 -20.23
N PHE A 245 9.73 -7.73 -19.93
CA PHE A 245 9.00 -6.86 -20.86
C PHE A 245 9.66 -5.48 -21.07
N GLY A 246 10.89 -5.32 -20.59
CA GLY A 246 11.60 -4.05 -20.54
C GLY A 246 11.57 -3.44 -19.14
N GLU A 247 12.51 -2.53 -18.91
CA GLU A 247 12.60 -1.75 -17.69
C GLU A 247 11.32 -0.91 -17.52
N ASN A 248 10.65 -1.07 -16.38
CA ASN A 248 9.31 -0.51 -16.19
C ASN A 248 9.09 0.08 -14.79
N ALA A 249 8.07 0.93 -14.65
CA ALA A 249 7.76 1.63 -13.42
C ALA A 249 7.38 0.71 -12.26
N ASN A 250 6.61 -0.37 -12.51
CA ASN A 250 6.10 -1.25 -11.46
C ASN A 250 7.22 -2.03 -10.78
N SER A 251 8.02 -2.74 -11.57
CA SER A 251 9.19 -3.50 -11.09
C SER A 251 10.19 -2.58 -10.39
N THR A 252 10.45 -1.41 -10.98
CA THR A 252 11.39 -0.42 -10.41
C THR A 252 10.87 0.15 -9.09
N ALA A 253 9.56 0.40 -8.98
CA ALA A 253 8.95 0.87 -7.74
C ALA A 253 9.04 -0.16 -6.61
N MET A 254 8.80 -1.44 -6.90
CA MET A 254 8.94 -2.51 -5.91
C MET A 254 10.39 -2.65 -5.42
N ALA A 255 11.35 -2.59 -6.33
CA ALA A 255 12.77 -2.61 -5.98
C ALA A 255 13.22 -1.38 -5.17
N ALA A 256 12.78 -0.17 -5.56
CA ALA A 256 13.08 1.07 -4.84
C ALA A 256 12.61 1.00 -3.37
N GLN A 257 11.39 0.51 -3.13
CA GLN A 257 10.84 0.33 -1.79
C GLN A 257 11.65 -0.68 -0.96
N ALA A 258 12.08 -1.78 -1.57
CA ALA A 258 12.96 -2.74 -0.92
C ALA A 258 14.31 -2.12 -0.52
N PHE A 259 14.91 -1.30 -1.39
CA PHE A 259 16.14 -0.60 -1.08
C PHE A 259 15.98 0.45 0.01
N PHE A 260 14.88 1.21 0.03
CA PHE A 260 14.56 2.11 1.13
C PHE A 260 14.46 1.35 2.46
N ALA A 261 13.66 0.27 2.48
CA ALA A 261 13.43 -0.53 3.68
C ALA A 261 14.72 -1.22 4.18
N ALA A 262 15.63 -1.60 3.28
CA ALA A 262 16.93 -2.19 3.60
C ALA A 262 18.04 -1.15 3.88
N GLY A 263 17.78 0.14 3.71
CA GLY A 263 18.76 1.21 3.92
C GLY A 263 19.82 1.35 2.82
N ASN A 264 19.60 0.80 1.62
CA ASN A 264 20.46 1.02 0.46
C ASN A 264 20.06 2.28 -0.31
N ALA A 265 20.47 3.43 0.24
CA ALA A 265 20.09 4.75 -0.31
C ALA A 265 20.53 4.97 -1.77
N ALA A 266 21.72 4.52 -2.15
CA ALA A 266 22.24 4.77 -3.50
C ALA A 266 21.44 4.01 -4.59
N ALA A 267 21.11 2.74 -4.34
CA ALA A 267 20.30 1.95 -5.27
C ALA A 267 18.85 2.48 -5.32
N ALA A 268 18.29 2.89 -4.16
CA ALA A 268 16.99 3.53 -4.09
C ALA A 268 16.94 4.86 -4.89
N GLU A 269 17.93 5.73 -4.72
CA GLU A 269 18.04 7.01 -5.44
C GLU A 269 18.11 6.79 -6.96
N SER A 270 18.85 5.78 -7.43
CA SER A 270 18.92 5.45 -8.85
C SER A 270 17.57 4.96 -9.39
N ALA A 271 16.88 4.07 -8.66
CA ALA A 271 15.56 3.59 -9.05
C ALA A 271 14.51 4.72 -9.05
N VAL A 272 14.55 5.61 -8.06
CA VAL A 272 13.67 6.79 -8.01
C VAL A 272 13.95 7.74 -9.18
N ALA A 273 15.21 7.94 -9.56
CA ALA A 273 15.56 8.76 -10.72
C ALA A 273 14.96 8.19 -12.02
N PHE A 274 14.99 6.86 -12.20
CA PHE A 274 14.32 6.20 -13.31
C PHE A 274 12.81 6.46 -13.30
N LEU A 275 12.14 6.31 -12.14
CA LEU A 275 10.70 6.60 -12.01
C LEU A 275 10.34 8.05 -12.31
N VAL A 276 11.18 9.01 -11.91
CA VAL A 276 11.01 10.43 -12.25
C VAL A 276 11.15 10.65 -13.77
N GLY A 277 12.06 9.93 -14.43
CA GLY A 277 12.19 9.95 -15.89
C GLY A 277 10.94 9.44 -16.61
N LEU A 278 10.20 8.51 -16.00
CA LEU A 278 8.93 8.01 -16.54
C LEU A 278 7.72 8.90 -16.25
N GLN A 279 7.85 9.96 -15.44
CA GLN A 279 6.73 10.82 -15.07
C GLN A 279 6.43 11.85 -16.16
N PHE A 280 5.21 11.85 -16.70
CA PHE A 280 4.77 12.88 -17.66
C PHE A 280 4.85 14.28 -17.05
N ASP A 281 5.59 15.19 -17.69
CA ASP A 281 5.73 16.58 -17.24
C ASP A 281 4.46 17.43 -17.50
N CYS A 282 4.55 18.74 -17.23
CA CYS A 282 3.43 19.67 -17.42
C CYS A 282 3.04 19.96 -18.87
N THR A 283 3.86 19.57 -19.84
CA THR A 283 3.58 19.75 -21.27
C THR A 283 2.84 18.56 -21.89
N ALA A 284 2.90 17.40 -21.23
CA ALA A 284 2.22 16.18 -21.65
C ALA A 284 0.70 16.24 -21.45
N GLU A 285 -0.03 15.34 -22.11
CA GLU A 285 -1.50 15.23 -21.98
C GLU A 285 -1.97 14.70 -20.62
N GLN A 286 -1.10 13.98 -19.90
CA GLN A 286 -1.41 13.31 -18.63
C GLN A 286 -0.40 13.74 -17.53
N PRO A 287 -0.28 15.04 -17.23
CA PRO A 287 0.77 15.55 -16.35
C PRO A 287 0.69 14.91 -14.96
N GLY A 288 1.84 14.46 -14.47
CA GLY A 288 2.00 13.80 -13.17
C GLY A 288 1.85 12.27 -13.21
N ALA A 289 1.19 11.70 -14.22
CA ALA A 289 1.11 10.24 -14.36
C ALA A 289 2.48 9.64 -14.68
N VAL A 290 2.69 8.38 -14.31
CA VAL A 290 3.94 7.65 -14.58
C VAL A 290 3.70 6.62 -15.68
N MET A 291 4.47 6.71 -16.76
CA MET A 291 4.47 5.75 -17.86
C MET A 291 4.83 4.35 -17.34
N TYR A 292 4.28 3.31 -17.98
CA TYR A 292 4.74 1.95 -17.67
C TYR A 292 6.21 1.73 -18.11
N THR A 293 6.53 2.08 -19.36
CA THR A 293 7.86 1.99 -19.99
C THR A 293 8.12 3.25 -20.82
N ASP A 294 9.38 3.52 -21.19
CA ASP A 294 9.74 4.50 -22.22
C ASP A 294 10.55 3.82 -23.36
N PRO A 295 10.06 3.84 -24.62
CA PRO A 295 8.77 4.37 -25.06
C PRO A 295 7.61 3.55 -24.51
N GLU A 296 6.48 4.23 -24.28
CA GLU A 296 5.27 3.58 -23.79
C GLU A 296 4.59 2.79 -24.91
N ASP A 297 4.25 1.52 -24.65
CA ASP A 297 3.36 0.76 -25.53
C ASP A 297 1.96 1.40 -25.50
N PRO A 298 1.36 1.81 -26.64
CA PRO A 298 0.10 2.55 -26.62
C PRO A 298 -1.09 1.78 -26.04
N GLU A 299 -1.12 0.46 -26.17
CA GLU A 299 -2.26 -0.34 -25.69
C GLU A 299 -2.01 -0.81 -24.25
N PHE A 300 -0.84 -1.40 -24.02
CA PHE A 300 -0.49 -1.97 -22.72
C PHE A 300 -0.09 -0.89 -21.70
N GLY A 301 0.66 0.12 -22.12
CA GLY A 301 1.11 1.20 -21.24
C GLY A 301 -0.05 2.05 -20.75
N GLU A 302 -0.97 2.43 -21.64
CA GLU A 302 -2.19 3.16 -21.25
C GLU A 302 -3.02 2.39 -20.22
N ALA A 303 -3.19 1.07 -20.43
CA ALA A 303 -3.91 0.21 -19.50
C ALA A 303 -3.18 0.03 -18.17
N SER A 304 -1.85 0.07 -18.16
CA SER A 304 -1.01 -0.14 -16.98
C SER A 304 -0.74 1.14 -16.19
N ARG A 305 -0.96 2.32 -16.79
CA ARG A 305 -0.59 3.63 -16.23
C ARG A 305 -1.15 3.89 -14.84
N LEU A 306 -2.37 3.43 -14.57
CA LEU A 306 -2.98 3.58 -13.25
C LEU A 306 -2.16 2.84 -12.18
N LEU A 307 -1.82 1.58 -12.44
CA LEU A 307 -1.02 0.77 -11.51
C LEU A 307 0.42 1.26 -11.43
N ALA A 308 1.03 1.61 -12.58
CA ALA A 308 2.37 2.20 -12.65
C ALA A 308 2.46 3.46 -11.79
N THR A 309 1.50 4.37 -11.93
CA THR A 309 1.45 5.61 -11.15
C THR A 309 1.25 5.32 -9.66
N ALA A 310 0.27 4.48 -9.30
CA ALA A 310 -0.01 4.16 -7.90
C ALA A 310 1.20 3.52 -7.19
N GLN A 311 1.86 2.56 -7.82
CA GLN A 311 3.02 1.90 -7.21
C GLN A 311 4.26 2.81 -7.17
N ALA A 312 4.51 3.60 -8.21
CA ALA A 312 5.63 4.55 -8.24
C ALA A 312 5.50 5.65 -7.19
N MET A 313 4.27 6.04 -6.81
CA MET A 313 4.05 7.09 -5.80
C MET A 313 4.67 6.76 -4.44
N VAL A 314 4.74 5.49 -4.04
CA VAL A 314 5.30 5.11 -2.73
C VAL A 314 6.78 5.51 -2.60
N PRO A 315 7.70 5.06 -3.48
CA PRO A 315 9.08 5.51 -3.45
C PRO A 315 9.28 6.96 -3.90
N LEU A 316 8.42 7.52 -4.78
CA LEU A 316 8.46 8.96 -5.11
C LEU A 316 8.14 9.85 -3.90
N ALA A 317 7.36 9.35 -2.93
CA ALA A 317 7.13 10.01 -1.65
C ALA A 317 8.26 9.77 -0.63
N GLY A 318 9.30 9.01 -1.00
CA GLY A 318 10.39 8.62 -0.11
C GLY A 318 9.95 7.63 0.97
N GLN A 319 8.87 6.88 0.74
CA GLN A 319 8.36 5.87 1.65
C GLN A 319 8.59 4.44 1.11
N ASP A 320 8.33 3.45 1.96
CA ASP A 320 8.40 2.03 1.66
C ASP A 320 7.27 1.27 2.37
N LEU A 321 6.89 0.08 1.89
CA LEU A 321 5.79 -0.69 2.50
C LEU A 321 6.08 -1.22 3.91
N ALA A 322 7.35 -1.41 4.28
CA ALA A 322 7.68 -1.92 5.60
C ALA A 322 7.42 -0.87 6.70
N ASN A 323 7.65 0.40 6.37
CA ASN A 323 7.61 1.52 7.31
C ASN A 323 6.58 2.60 6.95
N LEU A 324 5.70 2.36 5.96
CA LEU A 324 4.77 3.37 5.46
C LEU A 324 3.99 4.00 6.60
N ASP A 325 3.96 5.33 6.60
CA ASP A 325 3.31 6.15 7.60
C ASP A 325 2.47 7.23 6.90
N ALA A 326 1.16 7.14 7.12
CA ALA A 326 0.16 8.09 6.64
C ALA A 326 -0.28 9.08 7.74
N THR A 327 0.46 9.16 8.85
CA THR A 327 0.21 10.19 9.87
C THR A 327 0.26 11.58 9.23
N ASP A 328 -0.68 12.44 9.65
CA ASP A 328 -0.87 13.79 9.12
C ASP A 328 -1.24 13.83 7.63
N ILE A 329 -1.93 12.80 7.12
CA ILE A 329 -2.52 12.82 5.78
C ILE A 329 -3.46 14.03 5.63
N GLU A 330 -3.20 14.83 4.60
CA GLU A 330 -4.04 15.98 4.27
C GLU A 330 -5.34 15.50 3.60
N ALA A 331 -6.46 16.11 3.97
CA ALA A 331 -7.78 15.72 3.46
C ALA A 331 -7.88 15.86 1.92
N ALA A 332 -7.33 16.97 1.40
CA ALA A 332 -7.37 17.28 -0.02
C ALA A 332 -6.13 16.79 -0.76
N VAL A 333 -6.26 16.60 -2.07
CA VAL A 333 -5.12 16.45 -2.97
C VAL A 333 -4.73 17.83 -3.52
N PRO A 334 -3.45 18.24 -3.43
CA PRO A 334 -2.98 19.47 -4.06
C PRO A 334 -3.21 19.48 -5.58
N GLY A 335 -3.19 20.66 -6.20
CA GLY A 335 -3.10 20.75 -7.66
C GLY A 335 -1.78 20.15 -8.18
N ASN A 336 -1.74 19.77 -9.44
CA ASN A 336 -0.58 19.09 -10.06
C ASN A 336 0.69 19.97 -10.18
N GLY A 337 0.63 21.25 -9.79
CA GLY A 337 1.77 22.16 -9.81
C GLY A 337 2.11 22.74 -11.19
N CYS A 338 1.33 22.46 -12.23
CA CYS A 338 1.55 23.00 -13.57
C CYS A 338 1.07 24.45 -13.75
N GLU A 339 0.29 24.97 -12.81
CA GLU A 339 -0.12 26.37 -12.76
C GLU A 339 1.00 27.26 -12.19
N SER A 340 2.11 27.38 -12.92
CA SER A 340 3.19 28.34 -12.64
C SER A 340 4.04 28.60 -13.89
N ALA A 341 3.43 29.15 -14.95
CA ALA A 341 4.18 29.76 -16.05
C ALA A 341 3.52 31.00 -16.70
N ASP A 342 2.22 31.26 -16.49
CA ASP A 342 1.52 32.32 -17.26
C ASP A 342 0.99 33.52 -16.44
N ALA A 343 1.12 33.52 -15.11
CA ALA A 343 0.63 34.63 -14.27
C ALA A 343 1.66 35.76 -14.06
N GLY A 344 2.49 36.00 -15.08
CA GLY A 344 3.68 36.84 -14.98
C GLY A 344 3.65 38.15 -15.76
N ASP A 345 2.54 38.58 -16.34
CA ASP A 345 2.43 39.95 -16.87
C ASP A 345 0.96 40.29 -17.20
N ASP A 346 0.15 40.62 -16.19
CA ASP A 346 -0.93 41.60 -16.36
C ASP A 346 -1.49 42.01 -15.00
N ALA A 347 -0.89 43.08 -14.46
CA ALA A 347 -1.55 43.90 -13.48
C ALA A 347 -2.73 44.63 -14.14
N THR A 348 -3.91 44.66 -13.50
CA THR A 348 -4.53 45.88 -12.94
C THR A 348 -6.04 45.72 -12.68
N GLY A 349 -6.42 45.95 -11.41
CA GLY A 349 -7.58 46.75 -11.01
C GLY A 349 -8.99 46.28 -11.37
N ALA A 350 -9.69 45.73 -10.37
CA ALA A 350 -11.06 46.13 -10.07
C ALA A 350 -11.37 45.80 -8.60
N ALA A 351 -11.62 46.85 -7.83
CA ALA A 351 -12.27 46.77 -6.53
C ALA A 351 -13.79 46.80 -6.72
N ASP A 352 -14.46 46.20 -5.75
CA ASP A 352 -15.87 46.30 -5.37
C ASP A 352 -16.92 45.72 -6.34
N GLU A 353 -17.59 44.66 -5.90
CA GLU A 353 -19.00 44.75 -5.50
C GLU A 353 -19.35 43.59 -4.54
N GLU A 354 -19.94 43.96 -3.40
CA GLU A 354 -20.56 43.08 -2.42
C GLU A 354 -21.81 42.42 -3.03
N ASP A 355 -21.99 41.12 -2.82
CA ASP A 355 -23.35 40.57 -2.74
C ASP A 355 -23.44 39.41 -1.74
N GLU A 356 -24.48 39.48 -0.93
CA GLU A 356 -24.78 38.65 0.23
C GLU A 356 -25.28 37.26 -0.19
N GLY A 357 -24.94 36.19 0.56
CA GLY A 357 -25.72 34.97 0.45
C GLY A 357 -25.09 33.67 0.96
N SER A 358 -25.46 33.30 2.19
CA SER A 358 -25.47 31.94 2.75
C SER A 358 -24.14 31.21 2.93
N ALA A 359 -23.55 31.42 4.11
CA ALA A 359 -22.77 30.40 4.80
C ALA A 359 -23.70 29.23 5.19
N SER A 360 -23.51 28.07 4.58
CA SER A 360 -24.12 26.81 5.02
C SER A 360 -23.20 25.62 4.81
N TRP A 361 -22.18 25.49 5.67
CA TRP A 361 -21.54 24.20 5.91
C TRP A 361 -20.91 24.18 7.31
N LEU A 362 -21.73 23.81 8.29
CA LEU A 362 -21.35 23.33 9.62
C LEU A 362 -22.63 22.74 10.23
N PRO A 363 -22.75 21.39 10.31
CA PRO A 363 -23.10 20.84 11.62
C PRO A 363 -22.56 19.42 11.86
N TRP A 364 -21.44 19.29 12.59
CA TRP A 364 -21.18 18.11 13.44
C TRP A 364 -20.63 18.45 14.84
N VAL A 365 -20.84 19.68 15.32
CA VAL A 365 -20.49 20.05 16.72
C VAL A 365 -21.70 20.00 17.68
N ILE A 366 -22.92 19.70 17.21
CA ILE A 366 -24.12 19.71 18.08
C ILE A 366 -24.51 18.32 18.63
N GLY A 367 -23.90 17.23 18.16
CA GLY A 367 -24.16 15.88 18.68
C GLY A 367 -23.60 15.60 20.09
N ALA A 368 -22.41 16.13 20.41
CA ALA A 368 -21.73 15.85 21.68
C ALA A 368 -22.11 16.81 22.82
N ALA A 369 -22.59 18.02 22.53
CA ALA A 369 -22.96 19.00 23.56
C ALA A 369 -24.35 18.76 24.18
N VAL A 370 -25.28 18.12 23.46
CA VAL A 370 -26.65 17.84 23.96
C VAL A 370 -26.69 16.63 24.91
N VAL A 371 -25.80 15.64 24.73
CA VAL A 371 -25.72 14.46 25.60
C VAL A 371 -25.04 14.78 26.94
N VAL A 372 -24.04 15.66 26.96
CA VAL A 372 -23.34 16.06 28.19
C VAL A 372 -24.19 17.00 29.05
N LEU A 373 -24.99 17.90 28.45
CA LEU A 373 -25.93 18.76 29.19
C LEU A 373 -27.11 17.98 29.80
N ALA A 374 -27.61 16.94 29.12
CA ALA A 374 -28.66 16.07 29.65
C ALA A 374 -28.19 15.22 30.84
N ALA A 375 -26.95 14.70 30.80
CA ALA A 375 -26.36 13.93 31.89
C ALA A 375 -26.07 14.80 33.14
N LEU A 376 -25.64 16.06 32.94
CA LEU A 376 -25.40 17.00 34.04
C LEU A 376 -26.68 17.45 34.76
N LEU A 377 -27.78 17.63 34.02
CA LEU A 377 -29.08 18.00 34.61
C LEU A 377 -29.73 16.85 35.41
N ILE A 378 -29.54 15.60 34.99
CA ILE A 378 -30.02 14.41 35.72
C ILE A 378 -29.18 14.16 36.99
N GLY A 379 -27.86 14.39 36.94
CA GLY A 379 -26.96 14.28 38.10
C GLY A 379 -27.26 15.30 39.20
N LEU A 380 -27.61 16.54 38.83
CA LEU A 380 -27.96 17.61 39.79
C LEU A 380 -29.35 17.43 40.41
N ALA A 381 -30.32 16.84 39.68
CA ALA A 381 -31.65 16.52 40.20
C ALA A 381 -31.66 15.34 41.20
N LEU A 382 -30.72 14.39 41.06
CA LEU A 382 -30.59 13.26 42.00
C LEU A 382 -29.82 13.63 43.28
N LYS A 383 -28.94 14.64 43.23
CA LYS A 383 -28.19 15.13 44.39
C LYS A 383 -29.02 16.08 45.28
N SER A 384 -29.98 16.81 44.72
CA SER A 384 -30.91 17.66 45.50
C SER A 384 -32.00 16.88 46.22
N ARG A 385 -32.29 15.63 45.81
CA ARG A 385 -33.26 14.73 46.45
C ARG A 385 -32.74 13.96 47.67
N ARG A 386 -31.44 14.01 47.97
CA ARG A 386 -30.80 13.28 49.09
C ARG A 386 -30.33 14.16 50.26
N GLY A 387 -30.65 15.47 50.25
CA GLY A 387 -30.08 16.46 51.17
C GLY A 387 -31.03 17.06 52.22
N GLY A 388 -32.12 16.41 52.62
CA GLY A 388 -33.06 17.01 53.59
C GLY A 388 -33.85 16.02 54.41
N ALA A 389 -33.28 15.57 55.54
CA ALA A 389 -33.97 15.42 56.83
C ALA A 389 -33.05 14.75 57.87
N ALA A 390 -32.86 15.42 59.01
CA ALA A 390 -32.43 14.91 60.31
C ALA A 390 -33.21 15.70 61.38
N PRO A 391 -33.23 15.36 62.69
CA PRO A 391 -32.96 14.09 63.40
C PRO A 391 -34.09 13.72 64.42
N ALA A 392 -33.97 12.59 65.15
CA ALA A 392 -34.12 12.48 66.62
C ALA A 392 -34.32 11.01 67.13
N GLU A 393 -33.51 10.64 68.16
CA GLU A 393 -33.77 9.85 69.40
C GLU A 393 -34.54 8.50 69.32
N ASP A 394 -34.25 7.40 70.04
CA ASP A 394 -33.47 7.11 71.25
C ASP A 394 -33.27 5.57 71.41
N ALA A 395 -32.45 5.17 72.38
CA ALA A 395 -32.38 3.87 73.09
C ALA A 395 -31.52 2.69 72.56
N THR A 396 -30.39 2.48 73.26
CA THR A 396 -29.72 1.18 73.56
C THR A 396 -30.43 0.47 74.73
N PRO A 397 -30.11 -0.78 75.19
CA PRO A 397 -28.89 -1.62 75.05
C PRO A 397 -29.21 -3.10 74.65
N ALA A 398 -28.38 -4.16 74.63
CA ALA A 398 -27.20 -4.59 75.39
C ALA A 398 -26.52 -5.83 74.73
N ALA A 399 -25.25 -6.08 75.12
CA ALA A 399 -24.50 -7.36 75.32
C ALA A 399 -24.63 -8.53 74.29
N ASP A 400 -23.61 -9.30 73.93
CA ASP A 400 -22.52 -9.86 74.73
C ASP A 400 -21.40 -10.44 73.82
N ARG A 401 -20.25 -10.78 74.43
CA ARG A 401 -18.95 -11.10 73.81
C ARG A 401 -18.74 -12.63 73.58
N PRO A 402 -17.53 -13.16 73.25
CA PRO A 402 -17.20 -13.96 72.06
C PRO A 402 -16.84 -15.44 72.37
N LYS A 403 -16.28 -16.18 71.39
CA LYS A 403 -15.35 -17.35 71.45
C LYS A 403 -15.43 -18.13 70.12
N ASP A 404 -14.48 -18.93 69.62
CA ASP A 404 -13.05 -19.26 69.81
C ASP A 404 -12.76 -20.31 68.71
N GLY A 405 -11.49 -20.48 68.33
CA GLY A 405 -10.92 -21.75 67.83
C GLY A 405 -10.72 -21.82 66.31
N SER A 406 -9.51 -21.83 65.73
CA SER A 406 -8.27 -22.62 65.93
C SER A 406 -8.25 -23.99 65.25
N GLY A 407 -7.19 -24.22 64.48
CA GLY A 407 -6.64 -25.53 64.08
C GLY A 407 -7.08 -26.01 62.70
N GLU A 408 -6.27 -26.65 61.87
CA GLU A 408 -4.86 -27.05 61.97
C GLU A 408 -4.42 -27.54 60.57
N ALA A 409 -3.12 -27.49 60.31
CA ALA A 409 -2.48 -28.00 59.10
C ALA A 409 -2.23 -29.52 59.20
N THR A 410 -2.20 -30.21 58.05
CA THR A 410 -1.34 -31.39 57.85
C THR A 410 -0.96 -31.54 56.38
N ALA A 411 0.34 -31.70 56.16
CA ALA A 411 0.98 -32.19 54.95
C ALA A 411 1.17 -33.72 55.03
N ASP A 412 1.25 -34.39 53.87
CA ASP A 412 1.95 -35.67 53.62
C ASP A 412 2.01 -35.82 52.08
N ASP A 413 3.17 -35.76 51.40
CA ASP A 413 4.10 -36.86 51.09
C ASP A 413 3.39 -38.05 50.41
N GLY A 414 3.79 -38.66 49.30
CA GLY A 414 5.00 -38.68 48.48
C GLY A 414 4.95 -39.98 47.62
N THR A 415 5.76 -40.03 46.57
CA THR A 415 6.27 -41.23 45.83
C THR A 415 5.43 -42.02 44.79
N ASP A 416 6.00 -41.98 43.56
CA ASP A 416 6.40 -43.07 42.65
C ASP A 416 5.39 -44.08 42.07
N LYS A 417 5.19 -44.01 40.74
CA LYS A 417 5.92 -44.85 39.75
C LYS A 417 5.58 -44.50 38.31
#